data_AF-A0A813FI79-F1
#
_entry.id   AF-A0A813FI79-F1
#
_cell.length_a   1.000
_cell.length_b   1.000
_cell.length_c   1.000
_cell.angle_alpha   90.00
_cell.angle_beta   90.00
_cell.angle_gamma   90.00
#
_symmetry.space_group_name_H-M   'P 1'
#
loop_
_entity.id
_entity.type
_entity.pdbx_description
1 polymer ?
#
loop_
_entity_poly.entity_id
_entity_poly.type
_entity_poly.pdbx_seq_one_letter_code
_entity_poly.pdbx_strand_id
1 'polypeptide(L)'
;MAAARTPRRSSARIRLAGWVIAAAALSAVVACELAAAYELTAARVFCASASASSRFPQRLAMRASDRTPLENSPVVMELEQTALAAAEAWDTVVTDFLEPFVVAAVQGRLEKAEEVSCLKEGGYADASRARLVLTRQDLVDASGTSEAPQEHVVILRIVADFEASGPLPNVLVDIGIDLSQVGDILTNREVAYVALTPDVATTAQRLLKRALAGVSSIEVLEPGMEPEGDQQEVKLVRLDKRDDKNNRDKNRKH
;
A
#
# COMPACT_ATOMS: atom_id res chain seq x y z
N MET A 1 25.70 5.04 -61.96
CA MET A 1 26.92 4.20 -61.81
C MET A 1 27.26 4.12 -60.33
N ALA A 2 27.41 2.89 -59.82
CA ALA A 2 28.09 2.46 -58.58
C ALA A 2 27.57 2.97 -57.22
N ALA A 3 27.49 2.17 -56.14
CA ALA A 3 27.61 0.73 -55.94
C ALA A 3 26.99 0.38 -54.57
N ALA A 4 26.13 -0.62 -54.54
CA ALA A 4 25.55 -1.18 -53.32
C ALA A 4 26.58 -2.02 -52.57
N ARG A 5 26.63 -1.91 -51.23
CA ARG A 5 27.38 -2.81 -50.34
C ARG A 5 26.52 -3.24 -49.17
N THR A 6 26.01 -4.46 -49.25
CA THR A 6 25.43 -5.23 -48.14
C THR A 6 26.53 -6.05 -47.44
N PRO A 7 26.54 -6.14 -46.10
CA PRO A 7 27.32 -7.17 -45.41
C PRO A 7 26.45 -8.32 -44.89
N ARG A 8 26.74 -9.49 -45.47
CA ARG A 8 26.85 -10.85 -44.91
C ARG A 8 26.09 -11.20 -43.61
N ARG A 9 25.08 -12.06 -43.78
CA ARG A 9 24.62 -13.02 -42.77
C ARG A 9 25.70 -14.07 -42.49
N SER A 10 26.16 -14.17 -41.25
CA SER A 10 26.93 -15.32 -40.74
C SER A 10 26.00 -16.27 -39.98
N SER A 11 25.90 -17.46 -40.51
CA SER A 11 25.24 -18.64 -39.97
C SER A 11 25.98 -19.19 -38.75
N ALA A 12 25.37 -19.05 -37.57
CA ALA A 12 25.71 -19.82 -36.37
C ALA A 12 24.43 -20.52 -35.86
N ARG A 13 24.10 -21.63 -36.52
CA ARG A 13 23.18 -22.65 -35.98
C ARG A 13 24.03 -23.89 -35.82
N ILE A 14 24.12 -24.45 -34.61
CA ILE A 14 24.32 -25.86 -34.26
C ILE A 14 24.59 -25.95 -32.74
N ARG A 15 23.81 -26.82 -32.06
CA ARG A 15 23.95 -27.37 -30.69
C ARG A 15 23.52 -26.50 -29.48
N LEU A 16 22.20 -26.42 -29.23
CA LEU A 16 21.67 -26.15 -27.88
C LEU A 16 20.41 -26.98 -27.52
N ALA A 17 20.07 -28.03 -28.28
CA ALA A 17 18.84 -28.80 -28.09
C ALA A 17 18.97 -30.05 -27.18
N GLY A 18 20.07 -30.18 -26.41
CA GLY A 18 20.33 -31.38 -25.61
C GLY A 18 20.17 -31.23 -24.09
N TRP A 19 20.14 -30.02 -23.55
CA TRP A 19 20.19 -29.79 -22.09
C TRP A 19 18.82 -29.51 -21.45
N VAL A 20 17.79 -29.21 -22.24
CA VAL A 20 16.48 -28.80 -21.70
C VAL A 20 15.66 -29.99 -21.17
N ILE A 21 15.90 -31.21 -21.65
CA ILE A 21 15.07 -32.37 -21.25
C ILE A 21 15.53 -32.98 -19.91
N ALA A 22 16.79 -32.81 -19.51
CA ALA A 22 17.30 -33.39 -18.25
C ALA A 22 16.96 -32.54 -17.00
N ALA A 23 16.72 -31.24 -17.14
CA ALA A 23 16.41 -30.36 -16.00
C ALA A 23 14.95 -30.46 -15.52
N ALA A 24 14.02 -30.82 -16.41
CA ALA A 24 12.59 -30.91 -16.05
C ALA A 24 12.24 -32.12 -15.17
N ALA A 25 13.00 -33.22 -15.26
CA ALA A 25 12.71 -34.43 -14.49
C ALA A 25 13.15 -34.36 -13.03
N LEU A 26 14.13 -33.51 -12.69
CA LEU A 26 14.61 -33.34 -11.31
C LEU A 26 13.74 -32.39 -10.47
N SER A 27 12.97 -31.49 -11.10
CA SER A 27 12.12 -30.54 -10.37
C SER A 27 10.81 -31.14 -9.86
N ALA A 28 10.31 -32.22 -10.48
CA ALA A 28 9.04 -32.83 -10.08
C ALA A 28 9.14 -33.72 -8.84
N VAL A 29 10.32 -34.31 -8.56
CA VAL A 29 10.52 -35.19 -7.39
C VAL A 29 10.71 -34.38 -6.11
N VAL A 30 11.36 -33.22 -6.18
CA VAL A 30 11.56 -32.34 -5.00
C VAL A 30 10.26 -31.64 -4.57
N ALA A 31 9.36 -31.34 -5.50
CA ALA A 31 8.07 -30.72 -5.18
C ALA A 31 7.12 -31.66 -4.41
N CYS A 32 7.25 -32.98 -4.57
CA CYS A 32 6.35 -33.94 -3.94
C CYS A 32 6.74 -34.28 -2.48
N GLU A 33 7.98 -34.03 -2.08
CA GLU A 33 8.46 -34.34 -0.71
C GLU A 33 8.30 -33.16 0.28
N LEU A 34 8.09 -31.93 -0.21
CA LEU A 34 7.82 -30.76 0.64
C LEU A 34 6.35 -30.58 1.02
N ALA A 35 5.41 -31.14 0.26
CA ALA A 35 3.97 -31.04 0.56
C ALA A 35 3.53 -31.92 1.75
N ALA A 36 4.31 -32.95 2.11
CA ALA A 36 3.96 -33.86 3.21
C ALA A 36 4.47 -33.40 4.59
N ALA A 37 5.28 -32.32 4.66
CA ALA A 37 5.88 -31.84 5.91
C ALA A 37 5.15 -30.65 6.55
N TYR A 38 4.17 -30.03 5.87
CA TYR A 38 3.53 -28.80 6.36
C TYR A 38 2.20 -29.03 7.10
N GLU A 39 1.57 -30.22 7.02
CA GLU A 39 0.27 -30.46 7.68
C GLU A 39 0.35 -30.81 9.19
N LEU A 40 1.53 -30.80 9.82
CA LEU A 40 1.67 -31.20 11.23
C LEU A 40 2.12 -30.09 12.20
N THR A 41 2.22 -28.83 11.76
CA THR A 41 2.66 -27.70 12.62
C THR A 41 1.57 -26.67 12.94
N ALA A 42 0.32 -26.89 12.54
CA ALA A 42 -0.78 -25.93 12.77
C ALA A 42 -1.57 -26.13 14.08
N ALA A 43 -1.19 -27.06 14.96
CA ALA A 43 -2.07 -27.48 16.07
C ALA A 43 -1.53 -27.29 17.50
N ARG A 44 -0.45 -26.52 17.76
CA ARG A 44 0.13 -26.54 19.13
C ARG A 44 0.69 -25.25 19.75
N VAL A 45 0.37 -24.05 19.26
CA VAL A 45 0.81 -22.81 19.93
C VAL A 45 -0.30 -21.77 19.98
N PHE A 46 -1.37 -22.03 20.74
CA PHE A 46 -2.22 -20.93 21.24
C PHE A 46 -3.04 -21.36 22.47
N CYS A 47 -2.37 -21.60 23.60
CA CYS A 47 -3.00 -21.65 24.93
C CYS A 47 -1.93 -21.73 26.03
N ALA A 48 -1.17 -20.65 26.27
CA ALA A 48 -0.51 -20.45 27.56
C ALA A 48 -0.01 -19.01 27.73
N SER A 49 -0.24 -18.50 28.93
CA SER A 49 0.30 -17.26 29.51
C SER A 49 -0.37 -15.94 29.05
N ALA A 50 -1.23 -15.41 29.93
CA ALA A 50 -0.82 -14.32 30.81
C ALA A 50 -2.00 -13.90 31.69
N SER A 51 -2.17 -14.60 32.81
CA SER A 51 -2.83 -14.04 33.98
C SER A 51 -1.92 -12.96 34.57
N ALA A 52 -2.09 -11.73 34.11
CA ALA A 52 -1.47 -10.56 34.72
C ALA A 52 -2.52 -9.47 34.92
N SER A 53 -3.11 -9.52 36.11
CA SER A 53 -3.81 -8.42 36.76
C SER A 53 -2.99 -7.13 36.65
N SER A 54 -3.37 -6.21 35.76
CA SER A 54 -3.12 -4.80 35.99
C SER A 54 -4.36 -3.99 35.62
N ARG A 55 -4.80 -3.22 36.61
CA ARG A 55 -5.97 -2.35 36.60
C ARG A 55 -5.70 -1.20 35.62
N PHE A 56 -6.19 -1.29 34.40
CA PHE A 56 -6.43 -0.10 33.58
C PHE A 56 -7.86 0.40 33.85
N PRO A 57 -8.04 1.61 34.38
CA PRO A 57 -9.36 2.18 34.58
C PRO A 57 -9.91 2.71 33.24
N GLN A 58 -11.19 2.42 33.03
CA GLN A 58 -12.16 3.18 32.23
C GLN A 58 -11.96 3.13 30.70
N ARG A 59 -12.65 2.23 30.00
CA ARG A 59 -14.04 2.45 29.54
C ARG A 59 -14.29 3.89 29.10
N LEU A 60 -13.64 4.31 28.02
CA LEU A 60 -14.33 5.11 27.00
C LEU A 60 -15.22 4.15 26.20
N ALA A 61 -16.34 3.75 26.82
CA ALA A 61 -17.48 3.24 26.06
C ALA A 61 -18.01 4.44 25.26
N MET A 62 -17.42 4.68 24.09
CA MET A 62 -18.00 5.55 23.09
C MET A 62 -19.44 5.08 22.89
N ARG A 63 -20.39 5.99 23.14
CA ARG A 63 -21.81 5.71 23.06
C ARG A 63 -22.11 5.17 21.66
N ALA A 64 -22.70 3.98 21.59
CA ALA A 64 -23.15 3.35 20.34
C ALA A 64 -24.16 4.22 19.55
N SER A 65 -24.69 5.29 20.15
CA SER A 65 -25.60 6.24 19.52
C SER A 65 -24.96 7.26 18.58
N ASP A 66 -23.62 7.38 18.54
CA ASP A 66 -22.91 8.31 17.63
C ASP A 66 -22.41 7.63 16.33
N ARG A 67 -22.70 6.34 16.12
CA ARG A 67 -22.23 5.58 14.95
C ARG A 67 -23.01 5.85 13.65
N THR A 68 -24.10 6.62 13.68
CA THR A 68 -25.11 6.63 12.61
C THR A 68 -25.10 7.78 11.58
N PRO A 69 -24.18 8.78 11.56
CA PRO A 69 -24.14 9.72 10.43
C PRO A 69 -23.41 9.20 9.18
N LEU A 70 -22.46 8.27 9.34
CA LEU A 70 -21.50 7.95 8.28
C LEU A 70 -21.99 6.92 7.27
N GLU A 71 -22.90 6.02 7.67
CA GLU A 71 -23.42 5.00 6.76
C GLU A 71 -24.12 5.63 5.56
N ASN A 72 -24.85 6.72 5.74
CA ASN A 72 -25.59 7.40 4.67
C ASN A 72 -24.79 8.55 4.03
N SER A 73 -23.46 8.53 4.15
CA SER A 73 -22.63 9.49 3.44
C SER A 73 -22.80 9.31 1.92
N PRO A 74 -22.93 10.41 1.14
CA PRO A 74 -23.06 10.32 -0.32
C PRO A 74 -21.88 9.56 -0.95
N VAL A 75 -20.68 9.71 -0.38
CA VAL A 75 -19.47 9.01 -0.82
C VAL A 75 -19.63 7.49 -0.72
N VAL A 76 -20.25 6.98 0.35
CA VAL A 76 -20.46 5.54 0.54
C VAL A 76 -21.43 5.00 -0.50
N MET A 77 -22.50 5.75 -0.80
CA MET A 77 -23.48 5.36 -1.83
C MET A 77 -22.87 5.37 -3.25
N GLU A 78 -22.03 6.35 -3.57
CA GLU A 78 -21.32 6.42 -4.85
C GLU A 78 -20.36 5.24 -5.03
N LEU A 79 -19.63 4.87 -3.97
CA LEU A 79 -18.74 3.71 -3.97
C LEU A 79 -19.50 2.39 -4.11
N GLU A 80 -20.64 2.26 -3.43
CA GLU A 80 -21.54 1.11 -3.56
C GLU A 80 -22.07 0.96 -5.00
N GLN A 81 -22.54 2.06 -5.60
CA GLN A 81 -22.98 2.08 -6.99
C GLN A 81 -21.84 1.74 -7.96
N THR A 82 -20.63 2.25 -7.70
CA THR A 82 -19.44 1.94 -8.49
C THR A 82 -19.09 0.46 -8.41
N ALA A 83 -19.20 -0.14 -7.22
CA ALA A 83 -18.93 -1.57 -7.01
C ALA A 83 -19.92 -2.46 -7.77
N LEU A 84 -21.22 -2.13 -7.74
CA LEU A 84 -22.25 -2.83 -8.49
C LEU A 84 -22.01 -2.71 -10.01
N ALA A 85 -21.72 -1.50 -10.49
CA ALA A 85 -21.41 -1.29 -11.91
C ALA A 85 -20.16 -2.08 -12.36
N ALA A 86 -19.12 -2.15 -11.53
CA ALA A 86 -17.93 -2.95 -11.80
C ALA A 86 -18.24 -4.45 -11.88
N ALA A 87 -19.05 -4.96 -10.94
CA ALA A 87 -19.47 -6.36 -10.92
C ALA A 87 -20.34 -6.74 -12.13
N GLU A 88 -21.26 -5.85 -12.55
CA GLU A 88 -22.06 -6.03 -13.78
C GLU A 88 -21.18 -6.02 -15.03
N ALA A 89 -20.16 -5.16 -15.07
CA ALA A 89 -19.22 -5.03 -16.18
C ALA A 89 -18.17 -6.15 -16.25
N TRP A 90 -18.09 -7.01 -15.22
CA TRP A 90 -16.98 -7.97 -15.04
C TRP A 90 -15.61 -7.29 -15.05
N ASP A 91 -15.54 -6.10 -14.44
CA ASP A 91 -14.32 -5.30 -14.37
C ASP A 91 -13.83 -5.17 -12.92
N THR A 92 -12.55 -4.81 -12.75
CA THR A 92 -11.95 -4.52 -11.46
C THR A 92 -11.64 -3.04 -11.35
N VAL A 93 -12.33 -2.37 -10.42
CA VAL A 93 -12.17 -0.93 -10.18
C VAL A 93 -11.45 -0.72 -8.86
N VAL A 94 -10.41 0.12 -8.88
CA VAL A 94 -9.63 0.46 -7.69
C VAL A 94 -9.88 1.91 -7.31
N THR A 95 -10.29 2.15 -6.08
CA THR A 95 -10.56 3.51 -5.57
C THR A 95 -9.27 4.24 -5.23
N ASP A 96 -9.37 5.53 -4.92
CA ASP A 96 -8.31 6.30 -4.25
C ASP A 96 -8.15 5.88 -2.77
N PHE A 97 -7.18 6.47 -2.05
CA PHE A 97 -7.02 6.22 -0.62
C PHE A 97 -8.15 6.87 0.19
N LEU A 98 -8.96 6.02 0.80
CA LEU A 98 -10.08 6.41 1.62
C LEU A 98 -9.70 6.46 3.10
N GLU A 99 -10.44 7.24 3.86
CA GLU A 99 -10.33 7.29 5.32
C GLU A 99 -10.83 5.97 5.95
N PRO A 100 -10.28 5.53 7.10
CA PRO A 100 -10.60 4.24 7.71
C PRO A 100 -12.10 4.05 8.00
N PHE A 101 -12.79 5.13 8.36
CA PHE A 101 -14.22 5.08 8.64
C PHE A 101 -15.08 4.88 7.38
N VAL A 102 -14.65 5.40 6.23
CA VAL A 102 -15.33 5.21 4.94
C VAL A 102 -15.09 3.78 4.47
N VAL A 103 -13.85 3.29 4.55
CA VAL A 103 -13.47 1.92 4.21
C VAL A 103 -14.34 0.92 4.99
N ALA A 104 -14.42 1.06 6.32
CA ALA A 104 -15.21 0.17 7.16
C ALA A 104 -16.72 0.23 6.82
N ALA A 105 -17.26 1.41 6.53
CA ALA A 105 -18.67 1.58 6.17
C ALA A 105 -19.01 0.94 4.82
N VAL A 106 -18.15 1.10 3.81
CA VAL A 106 -18.33 0.50 2.48
C VAL A 106 -18.20 -1.02 2.57
N GLN A 107 -17.18 -1.54 3.25
CA GLN A 107 -17.01 -2.98 3.45
C GLN A 107 -18.21 -3.63 4.13
N GLY A 108 -18.73 -3.03 5.21
CA GLY A 108 -19.91 -3.58 5.91
C GLY A 108 -21.21 -3.53 5.11
N ARG A 109 -21.28 -2.70 4.05
CA ARG A 109 -22.40 -2.71 3.10
C ARG A 109 -22.21 -3.75 2.01
N LEU A 110 -21.03 -3.81 1.42
CA LEU A 110 -20.71 -4.74 0.34
C LEU A 110 -20.65 -6.19 0.82
N GLU A 111 -20.34 -6.45 2.10
CA GLU A 111 -20.41 -7.79 2.70
C GLU A 111 -21.82 -8.40 2.60
N LYS A 112 -22.88 -7.58 2.44
CA LYS A 112 -24.26 -8.05 2.24
C LYS A 112 -24.59 -8.33 0.77
N ALA A 113 -23.75 -7.90 -0.16
CA ALA A 113 -23.93 -8.11 -1.59
C ALA A 113 -23.17 -9.38 -2.02
N GLU A 114 -23.91 -10.45 -2.32
CA GLU A 114 -23.31 -11.77 -2.62
C GLU A 114 -22.48 -11.79 -3.92
N GLU A 115 -22.65 -10.82 -4.82
CA GLU A 115 -21.97 -10.82 -6.12
C GLU A 115 -20.68 -9.97 -6.13
N VAL A 116 -20.48 -9.14 -5.12
CA VAL A 116 -19.41 -8.12 -5.08
C VAL A 116 -18.38 -8.50 -4.02
N SER A 117 -17.12 -8.57 -4.44
CA SER A 117 -15.98 -8.68 -3.55
C SER A 117 -15.31 -7.31 -3.36
N CYS A 118 -14.95 -7.02 -2.11
CA CYS A 118 -14.31 -5.78 -1.71
C CYS A 118 -13.03 -6.08 -0.91
N LEU A 119 -11.87 -5.92 -1.55
CA LEU A 119 -10.56 -6.12 -0.91
C LEU A 119 -10.00 -4.77 -0.44
N LYS A 120 -9.43 -4.74 0.77
CA LYS A 120 -8.84 -3.55 1.39
C LYS A 120 -7.34 -3.55 1.18
N GLU A 121 -6.85 -2.52 0.49
CA GLU A 121 -5.43 -2.37 0.16
C GLU A 121 -4.78 -1.14 0.74
N GLY A 122 -3.87 -1.34 1.70
CA GLY A 122 -3.03 -0.27 2.25
C GLY A 122 -1.53 -0.51 2.07
N GLY A 123 -1.12 -1.63 1.48
CA GLY A 123 0.28 -2.04 1.31
C GLY A 123 0.89 -2.81 2.49
N TYR A 124 0.28 -2.72 3.68
CA TYR A 124 0.63 -3.46 4.90
C TYR A 124 -0.62 -3.73 5.75
N ALA A 125 -0.52 -4.65 6.71
CA ALA A 125 -1.67 -5.19 7.45
C ALA A 125 -2.46 -4.13 8.24
N ASP A 126 -1.75 -3.27 8.98
CA ASP A 126 -2.34 -2.27 9.89
C ASP A 126 -2.54 -0.89 9.25
N ALA A 127 -2.65 -0.83 7.92
CA ALA A 127 -2.88 0.43 7.23
C ALA A 127 -4.22 1.05 7.62
N SER A 128 -4.19 2.30 8.03
CA SER A 128 -5.36 3.08 8.43
C SER A 128 -6.11 3.60 7.20
N ARG A 129 -5.42 4.29 6.27
CA ARG A 129 -5.98 4.65 4.97
C ARG A 129 -5.69 3.53 3.98
N ALA A 130 -6.72 3.14 3.25
CA ALA A 130 -6.64 2.06 2.30
C ALA A 130 -7.46 2.39 1.06
N ARG A 131 -7.07 1.78 -0.05
CA ARG A 131 -7.83 1.71 -1.30
C ARG A 131 -8.76 0.51 -1.22
N LEU A 132 -9.88 0.57 -1.92
CA LEU A 132 -10.77 -0.55 -2.11
C LEU A 132 -10.62 -1.07 -3.53
N VAL A 133 -10.38 -2.37 -3.65
CA VAL A 133 -10.44 -3.08 -4.92
C VAL A 133 -11.83 -3.71 -4.99
N LEU A 134 -12.63 -3.20 -5.92
CA LEU A 134 -14.01 -3.56 -6.13
C LEU A 134 -14.09 -4.44 -7.36
N THR A 135 -14.51 -5.68 -7.18
CA THR A 135 -14.58 -6.66 -8.27
C THR A 135 -15.67 -7.67 -7.99
N ARG A 136 -15.93 -8.56 -8.95
CA ARG A 136 -16.88 -9.66 -8.79
C ARG A 136 -16.23 -10.80 -8.00
N GLN A 137 -16.98 -11.47 -7.13
CA GLN A 137 -16.43 -12.58 -6.33
C GLN A 137 -15.81 -13.69 -7.19
N ASP A 138 -16.44 -14.04 -8.31
CA ASP A 138 -15.96 -15.05 -9.25
C ASP A 138 -14.55 -14.74 -9.83
N LEU A 139 -14.21 -13.45 -9.98
CA LEU A 139 -12.90 -13.02 -10.51
C LEU A 139 -11.79 -13.22 -9.47
N VAL A 140 -12.11 -12.99 -8.19
CA VAL A 140 -11.16 -13.21 -7.09
C VAL A 140 -10.79 -14.68 -7.00
N ASP A 141 -11.77 -15.58 -7.06
CA ASP A 141 -11.53 -17.03 -6.99
C ASP A 141 -10.72 -17.54 -8.19
N ALA A 142 -11.02 -17.06 -9.39
CA ALA A 142 -10.32 -17.45 -10.62
C ALA A 142 -8.85 -16.98 -10.65
N SER A 143 -8.57 -15.81 -10.07
CA SER A 143 -7.21 -15.27 -9.99
C SER A 143 -6.34 -16.06 -9.00
N GLY A 144 -6.92 -16.95 -8.19
CA GLY A 144 -6.22 -17.77 -7.19
C GLY A 144 -5.47 -16.94 -6.15
N THR A 145 -5.69 -15.63 -6.14
CA THR A 145 -4.90 -14.66 -5.42
C THR A 145 -5.69 -14.21 -4.21
N SER A 146 -5.81 -15.13 -3.26
CA SER A 146 -6.04 -14.77 -1.85
C SER A 146 -4.90 -13.89 -1.30
N GLU A 147 -3.78 -13.76 -2.02
CA GLU A 147 -2.59 -12.98 -1.66
C GLU A 147 -2.13 -11.92 -2.67
N ALA A 148 -2.77 -11.77 -3.85
CA ALA A 148 -2.41 -10.65 -4.74
C ALA A 148 -3.42 -9.53 -4.69
N PRO A 149 -3.00 -8.50 -3.96
CA PRO A 149 -3.41 -7.15 -4.26
C PRO A 149 -2.24 -6.15 -4.12
N GLN A 150 -1.03 -6.67 -4.25
CA GLN A 150 0.24 -5.96 -4.15
C GLN A 150 0.52 -4.99 -5.32
N GLU A 151 -0.25 -5.07 -6.41
CA GLU A 151 -0.06 -4.23 -7.59
C GLU A 151 -0.72 -2.84 -7.44
N HIS A 152 -1.62 -2.67 -6.48
CA HIS A 152 -2.44 -1.47 -6.37
C HIS A 152 -1.88 -0.42 -5.42
N VAL A 153 -0.89 -0.78 -4.58
CA VAL A 153 -0.25 0.14 -3.64
C VAL A 153 1.26 -0.06 -3.70
N VAL A 154 1.98 1.06 -3.80
CA VAL A 154 3.44 1.08 -3.79
C VAL A 154 3.90 1.78 -2.51
N ILE A 155 4.76 1.13 -1.74
CA ILE A 155 5.38 1.73 -0.55
C ILE A 155 6.75 2.30 -0.95
N LEU A 156 6.96 3.59 -0.72
CA LEU A 156 8.26 4.23 -0.87
C LEU A 156 8.94 4.35 0.50
N ARG A 157 10.18 3.87 0.62
CA ARG A 157 11.08 4.16 1.72
C ARG A 157 12.00 5.31 1.32
N ILE A 158 11.95 6.37 2.09
CA ILE A 158 12.70 7.61 1.86
C ILE A 158 13.64 7.80 3.02
N VAL A 159 14.94 7.88 2.74
CA VAL A 159 15.96 8.19 3.75
C VAL A 159 16.39 9.64 3.55
N ALA A 160 16.06 10.51 4.51
CA ALA A 160 16.29 11.95 4.44
C ALA A 160 16.31 12.59 5.84
N ASP A 161 16.75 13.85 5.92
CA ASP A 161 16.62 14.66 7.13
C ASP A 161 15.23 15.32 7.17
N PHE A 162 14.29 14.69 7.88
CA PHE A 162 12.91 15.17 8.01
C PHE A 162 12.76 16.31 9.03
N GLU A 163 13.74 16.51 9.92
CA GLU A 163 13.72 17.67 10.83
C GLU A 163 13.91 18.98 10.06
N ALA A 164 14.75 18.96 9.02
CA ALA A 164 15.00 20.11 8.16
C ALA A 164 13.92 20.33 7.08
N SER A 165 13.27 19.26 6.60
CA SER A 165 12.38 19.31 5.43
C SER A 165 10.92 19.66 5.76
N GLY A 166 10.52 19.60 7.03
CA GLY A 166 9.14 19.85 7.47
C GLY A 166 8.20 18.66 7.21
N PRO A 167 6.88 18.84 7.39
CA PRO A 167 5.92 17.75 7.28
C PRO A 167 5.80 17.24 5.83
N LEU A 168 5.96 15.93 5.65
CA LEU A 168 5.95 15.28 4.34
C LEU A 168 4.66 15.50 3.51
N PRO A 169 3.45 15.55 4.09
CA PRO A 169 2.23 15.89 3.34
C PRO A 169 2.33 17.22 2.58
N ASN A 170 2.96 18.24 3.16
CA ASN A 170 3.10 19.53 2.51
C ASN A 170 4.08 19.45 1.32
N VAL A 171 5.18 18.71 1.50
CA VAL A 171 6.16 18.49 0.43
C VAL A 171 5.55 17.73 -0.75
N LEU A 172 4.70 16.73 -0.49
CA LEU A 172 4.00 15.99 -1.55
C LEU A 172 3.07 16.90 -2.35
N VAL A 173 2.33 17.78 -1.67
CA VAL A 173 1.44 18.75 -2.34
C VAL A 173 2.23 19.81 -3.11
N ASP A 174 3.37 20.28 -2.59
CA ASP A 174 4.25 21.23 -3.29
C ASP A 174 4.83 20.65 -4.60
N ILE A 175 5.00 19.32 -4.64
CA ILE A 175 5.41 18.58 -5.83
C ILE A 175 4.26 18.39 -6.83
N GLY A 176 3.02 18.63 -6.40
CA GLY A 176 1.81 18.44 -7.20
C GLY A 176 1.21 17.03 -7.12
N ILE A 177 1.43 16.32 -6.00
CA ILE A 177 0.80 15.03 -5.74
C ILE A 177 -0.45 15.26 -4.88
N ASP A 178 -1.59 14.77 -5.35
CA ASP A 178 -2.86 14.87 -4.64
C ASP A 178 -2.89 13.96 -3.41
N LEU A 179 -3.39 14.47 -2.27
CA LEU A 179 -3.47 13.70 -1.02
C LEU A 179 -4.50 12.54 -1.05
N SER A 180 -5.36 12.48 -2.08
CA SER A 180 -6.21 11.30 -2.31
C SER A 180 -5.42 10.12 -2.88
N GLN A 181 -4.28 10.38 -3.53
CA GLN A 181 -3.36 9.38 -4.08
C GLN A 181 -2.29 8.95 -3.07
N VAL A 182 -2.34 9.51 -1.85
CA VAL A 182 -1.39 9.24 -0.77
C VAL A 182 -2.14 8.54 0.36
N GLY A 183 -1.65 7.36 0.74
CA GLY A 183 -2.12 6.59 1.88
C GLY A 183 -1.40 7.01 3.15
N ASP A 184 -1.09 6.04 4.00
CA ASP A 184 -0.42 6.30 5.27
C ASP A 184 1.02 6.78 5.07
N ILE A 185 1.42 7.71 5.93
CA ILE A 185 2.77 8.23 6.04
C ILE A 185 3.29 7.86 7.43
N LEU A 186 4.33 7.04 7.47
CA LEU A 186 5.01 6.66 8.70
C LEU A 186 6.36 7.35 8.69
N THR A 187 6.64 8.17 9.69
CA THR A 187 7.88 8.94 9.75
C THR A 187 8.66 8.57 10.99
N ASN A 188 9.97 8.40 10.80
CA ASN A 188 10.99 8.33 11.84
C ASN A 188 11.99 9.48 11.58
N ARG A 189 12.97 9.69 12.46
CA ARG A 189 13.94 10.78 12.36
C ARG A 189 14.64 10.87 11.01
N GLU A 190 15.03 9.72 10.46
CA GLU A 190 15.84 9.63 9.23
C GLU A 190 15.14 8.88 8.10
N VAL A 191 14.06 8.16 8.38
CA VAL A 191 13.38 7.28 7.41
C VAL A 191 11.89 7.56 7.44
N ALA A 192 11.28 7.71 6.27
CA ALA A 192 9.84 7.75 6.12
C ALA A 192 9.36 6.68 5.14
N TYR A 193 8.20 6.11 5.42
CA TYR A 193 7.47 5.20 4.55
C TYR A 193 6.20 5.91 4.09
N VAL A 194 5.94 5.87 2.79
CA VAL A 194 4.75 6.49 2.19
C VAL A 194 4.06 5.48 1.29
N ALA A 195 2.80 5.18 1.58
CA ALA A 195 1.95 4.43 0.68
C ALA A 195 1.41 5.35 -0.43
N LEU A 196 1.61 4.97 -1.69
CA LEU A 196 1.21 5.73 -2.87
C LEU A 196 0.49 4.83 -3.88
N THR A 197 -0.27 5.45 -4.77
CA THR A 197 -0.76 4.76 -5.98
C THR A 197 0.39 4.52 -6.97
N PRO A 198 0.37 3.43 -7.74
CA PRO A 198 1.45 3.10 -8.67
C PRO A 198 1.68 4.20 -9.71
N ASP A 199 0.61 4.89 -10.13
CA ASP A 199 0.67 5.99 -11.10
C ASP A 199 1.51 7.16 -10.61
N VAL A 200 1.38 7.52 -9.33
CA VAL A 200 2.12 8.66 -8.74
C VAL A 200 3.48 8.25 -8.19
N ALA A 201 3.71 6.97 -7.89
CA ALA A 201 4.94 6.49 -7.24
C ALA A 201 6.21 6.84 -8.04
N THR A 202 6.19 6.64 -9.36
CA THR A 202 7.33 6.96 -10.24
C THR A 202 7.63 8.46 -10.27
N THR A 203 6.58 9.29 -10.30
CA THR A 203 6.68 10.75 -10.27
C THR A 203 7.20 11.25 -8.92
N ALA A 204 6.68 10.69 -7.82
CA ALA A 204 7.11 10.97 -6.46
C ALA A 204 8.60 10.66 -6.29
N GLN A 205 9.06 9.48 -6.69
CA GLN A 205 10.47 9.08 -6.58
C GLN A 205 11.42 10.05 -7.32
N ARG A 206 10.99 10.59 -8.46
CA ARG A 206 11.79 11.54 -9.25
C ARG A 206 11.83 12.93 -8.62
N LEU A 207 10.69 13.41 -8.13
CA LEU A 207 10.55 14.80 -7.67
C LEU A 207 10.94 14.99 -6.20
N LEU A 208 10.73 13.99 -5.34
CA LEU A 208 11.11 14.04 -3.92
C LEU A 208 12.61 14.24 -3.72
N LYS A 209 13.45 13.68 -4.61
CA LYS A 209 14.91 13.89 -4.60
C LYS A 209 15.32 15.36 -4.71
N ARG A 210 14.46 16.22 -5.26
CA ARG A 210 14.71 17.66 -5.43
C ARG A 210 14.06 18.51 -4.34
N ALA A 211 12.96 18.04 -3.78
CA ALA A 211 12.15 18.80 -2.84
C ALA A 211 12.61 18.64 -1.39
N LEU A 212 13.06 17.44 -1.01
CA LEU A 212 13.51 17.15 0.34
C LEU A 212 14.99 17.52 0.52
N ALA A 213 15.31 18.09 1.68
CA ALA A 213 16.70 18.41 2.04
C ALA A 213 17.40 17.14 2.55
N GLY A 214 18.61 16.88 2.05
CA GLY A 214 19.44 15.78 2.57
C GLY A 214 18.97 14.38 2.19
N VAL A 215 18.21 14.20 1.10
CA VAL A 215 17.82 12.85 0.63
C VAL A 215 19.06 12.04 0.28
N SER A 216 19.22 10.90 0.95
CA SER A 216 20.29 9.95 0.67
C SER A 216 19.82 8.84 -0.27
N SER A 217 18.63 8.27 -0.05
CA SER A 217 18.06 7.23 -0.91
C SER A 217 16.53 7.24 -0.93
N ILE A 218 15.96 6.76 -2.04
CA ILE A 218 14.52 6.47 -2.18
C ILE A 218 14.39 5.11 -2.85
N GLU A 219 13.80 4.17 -2.12
CA GLU A 219 13.64 2.77 -2.49
C GLU A 219 12.15 2.43 -2.57
N VAL A 220 11.78 1.63 -3.57
CA VAL A 220 10.45 1.03 -3.64
C VAL A 220 10.51 -0.25 -2.81
N LEU A 221 9.64 -0.39 -1.83
CA LEU A 221 9.55 -1.58 -1.00
C LEU A 221 8.63 -2.61 -1.64
N GLU A 222 8.98 -3.88 -1.42
CA GLU A 222 8.07 -4.97 -1.70
C GLU A 222 6.87 -4.87 -0.74
N PRO A 223 5.64 -4.95 -1.27
CA PRO A 223 4.44 -4.94 -0.45
C PRO A 223 4.39 -6.13 0.50
N GLY A 224 3.75 -5.95 1.65
CA GLY A 224 3.71 -6.95 2.73
C GLY A 224 4.83 -6.83 3.76
N MET A 225 5.82 -5.95 3.58
CA MET A 225 6.70 -5.55 4.69
C MET A 225 5.95 -4.64 5.66
N GLU A 226 6.17 -4.85 6.96
CA GLU A 226 5.63 -3.98 8.01
C GLU A 226 6.57 -2.79 8.24
N PRO A 227 6.21 -1.58 7.78
CA PRO A 227 7.03 -0.40 8.00
C PRO A 227 7.04 0.01 9.48
N GLU A 228 8.22 0.35 10.01
CA GLU A 228 8.37 0.89 11.36
C GLU A 228 8.31 2.43 11.33
N GLY A 229 7.54 3.04 12.23
CA GLY A 229 7.53 4.50 12.40
C GLY A 229 6.29 5.02 13.13
N ASP A 230 6.32 6.31 13.45
CA ASP A 230 5.16 7.00 14.00
C ASP A 230 4.24 7.44 12.85
N GLN A 231 2.95 7.17 13.00
CA GLN A 231 1.97 7.56 11.99
C GLN A 231 1.79 9.07 11.97
N GLN A 232 2.03 9.68 10.80
CA GLN A 232 1.79 11.08 10.54
C GLN A 232 0.42 11.27 9.89
N GLU A 233 -0.35 12.24 10.37
CA GLU A 233 -1.66 12.56 9.80
C GLU A 233 -1.52 13.20 8.41
N VAL A 234 -2.25 12.68 7.42
CA VAL A 234 -2.22 13.14 6.02
C VAL A 234 -3.14 14.35 5.84
N LYS A 235 -2.87 15.41 6.61
CA LYS A 235 -3.57 16.69 6.47
C LYS A 235 -2.56 17.78 6.22
N LEU A 236 -2.96 18.76 5.39
CA LEU A 236 -2.17 19.96 5.18
C LEU A 236 -2.04 20.70 6.50
N VAL A 237 -0.85 20.64 7.07
CA VAL A 237 -0.51 21.44 8.24
C VAL A 237 -0.30 22.86 7.71
N ARG A 238 -1.26 23.74 8.00
CA ARG A 238 -1.07 25.17 7.76
C ARG A 238 0.11 25.60 8.60
N LEU A 239 1.25 25.84 7.95
CA LEU A 239 2.35 26.61 8.52
C LEU A 239 1.85 28.04 8.65
N ASP A 240 1.14 28.31 9.75
CA ASP A 240 0.75 29.65 10.10
C ASP A 240 2.04 30.43 10.34
N LYS A 241 2.41 31.28 9.36
CA LYS A 241 3.62 32.13 9.38
C LYS A 241 3.77 32.98 10.66
N ARG A 242 2.72 33.07 11.49
CA ARG A 242 2.73 33.74 12.80
C ARG A 242 3.45 32.94 13.88
N ASP A 243 3.39 31.61 13.84
CA ASP A 243 3.99 30.76 14.86
C ASP A 243 5.51 30.68 14.69
N ASP A 244 6.00 30.69 13.46
CA ASP A 244 7.43 30.77 13.16
C ASP A 244 8.08 32.06 13.69
N LYS A 245 7.34 33.18 13.66
CA LYS A 245 7.83 34.45 14.19
C LYS A 245 7.96 34.39 15.71
N ASN A 246 6.97 33.82 16.39
CA ASN A 246 7.01 33.62 17.84
C ASN A 246 8.14 32.66 18.26
N ASN A 247 8.43 31.62 17.49
CA ASN A 247 9.53 30.69 17.81
C ASN A 247 10.92 31.32 17.57
N ARG A 248 11.09 32.09 16.49
CA ARG A 248 12.34 32.83 16.24
C ARG A 248 12.61 33.89 17.32
N ASP A 249 11.57 34.59 17.77
CA ASP A 249 11.72 35.62 18.81
C ASP A 249 12.05 35.03 20.19
N LYS A 250 11.68 33.76 20.45
CA LYS A 250 12.11 33.02 21.66
C LYS A 250 13.57 32.59 21.60
N ASN A 251 14.02 32.06 20.46
CA ASN A 251 15.42 31.64 20.31
C ASN A 251 16.43 32.80 20.29
N ARG A 252 16.00 34.05 20.05
CA ARG A 252 16.86 35.24 20.14
C ARG A 252 17.08 35.77 21.56
N LYS A 253 16.33 35.28 22.55
CA LYS A 253 16.39 35.77 23.95
C LYS A 253 17.25 34.89 24.87
N HIS A 254 17.87 33.84 24.33
CA HIS A 254 18.90 33.04 25.00
C HIS A 254 20.23 33.26 24.30
#